data_AF-A0A2N2DFV8-F1
#
_entry.id   AF-A0A2N2DFV8-F1
#
_cell.length_a   1.000
_cell.length_b   1.000
_cell.length_c   1.000
_cell.angle_alpha   90.00
_cell.angle_beta   90.00
_cell.angle_gamma   90.00
#
_symmetry.space_group_name_H-M   'P 1'
#
loop_
_entity.id
_entity.type
_entity.pdbx_description
1 polymer ?
#
loop_
_entity_poly.entity_id
_entity_poly.type
_entity_poly.pdbx_seq_one_letter_code
_entity_poly.pdbx_strand_id
1 'polypeptide(L)'
;MARVPGKKGIKIFEGFVIILFMQSLGTFLSNYFNLILPGNLTGLLLLFLALVFRIIRLDQVEGAARLLLDNMMVLFIPLNIGLVTIMPRIRDELLAIIISLLASTVIVMVVTAKVVEKMERRRANVKYTS
;
A
#
# COMPACT_ATOMS: atom_id res chain seq x y z
N MET A 1 4.21 41.51 3.28
CA MET A 1 3.63 40.28 3.85
C MET A 1 4.69 39.18 3.87
N ALA A 2 5.38 39.00 4.99
CA ALA A 2 6.41 37.98 5.13
C ALA A 2 5.76 36.60 5.36
N ARG A 3 6.00 35.67 4.43
CA ARG A 3 5.49 34.29 4.50
C ARG A 3 6.37 33.50 5.46
N VAL A 4 5.88 33.31 6.69
CA VAL A 4 6.59 32.61 7.78
C VAL A 4 7.01 31.19 7.32
N PRO A 5 8.32 30.87 7.19
CA PRO A 5 8.79 29.59 6.64
C PRO A 5 8.72 28.39 7.61
N GLY A 6 8.40 28.60 8.89
CA GLY A 6 8.50 27.58 9.94
C GLY A 6 7.37 26.53 10.01
N LYS A 7 6.22 26.74 9.34
CA LYS A 7 5.06 25.84 9.46
C LYS A 7 5.13 24.57 8.58
N LYS A 8 6.00 24.54 7.57
CA LYS A 8 6.07 23.40 6.63
C LYS A 8 6.76 22.17 7.23
N GLY A 9 7.88 22.35 7.94
CA GLY A 9 8.62 21.25 8.55
C GLY A 9 7.82 20.51 9.63
N ILE A 10 7.06 21.25 10.43
CA ILE A 10 6.21 20.69 11.49
C ILE A 10 5.13 19.77 10.90
N LYS A 11 4.46 20.21 9.82
CA LYS A 11 3.44 19.39 9.15
C LYS A 11 3.99 18.10 8.56
N ILE A 12 5.22 18.13 8.03
CA ILE A 12 5.89 16.93 7.52
C ILE A 12 6.17 15.95 8.65
N PHE A 13 6.67 16.43 9.79
CA PHE A 13 6.94 15.58 10.94
C PHE A 13 5.65 14.97 11.49
N GLU A 14 4.58 15.77 11.64
CA GLU A 14 3.25 15.29 12.01
C GLU A 14 2.77 14.18 11.07
N GLY A 15 2.85 14.40 9.75
CA GLY A 15 2.49 13.40 8.76
C GLY A 15 3.30 12.11 8.87
N PHE A 16 4.60 12.20 9.13
CA PHE A 16 5.48 11.04 9.29
C PHE A 16 5.08 10.21 10.52
N VAL A 17 4.81 10.88 11.64
CA VAL A 17 4.34 10.23 12.87
C VAL A 17 2.99 9.56 12.64
N ILE A 18 2.06 10.21 11.94
CA ILE A 18 0.76 9.63 11.61
C ILE A 18 0.91 8.37 10.75
N ILE A 19 1.74 8.41 9.70
CA ILE A 19 1.98 7.26 8.82
C ILE A 19 2.59 6.10 9.61
N LEU A 20 3.63 6.35 10.41
CA LEU A 20 4.27 5.33 11.24
C LEU A 20 3.33 4.77 12.31
N PHE A 21 2.51 5.61 12.93
CA PHE A 21 1.54 5.20 13.93
C PHE A 21 0.49 4.27 13.32
N MET A 22 -0.07 4.62 12.16
CA MET A 22 -1.02 3.75 11.47
C MET A 22 -0.40 2.44 11.00
N GLN A 23 0.86 2.47 10.59
CA GLN A 23 1.61 1.26 10.27
C GLN A 23 1.80 0.34 11.49
N SER A 24 2.18 0.92 12.63
CA SER A 24 2.35 0.18 13.89
C SER A 24 1.02 -0.40 14.36
N LEU A 25 -0.06 0.39 14.31
CA LEU A 25 -1.40 -0.07 14.64
C LEU A 25 -1.87 -1.18 13.70
N GLY A 26 -1.67 -1.03 12.39
CA GLY A 26 -2.03 -2.06 11.40
C GLY A 26 -1.29 -3.37 11.63
N THR A 27 -0.02 -3.30 12.02
CA THR A 27 0.78 -4.48 12.39
C THR A 27 0.28 -5.11 13.69
N PHE A 28 -0.02 -4.31 14.71
CA PHE A 28 -0.59 -4.79 15.97
C PHE A 28 -1.95 -5.47 15.75
N LEU A 29 -2.84 -4.87 14.98
CA LEU A 29 -4.15 -5.43 14.64
C LEU A 29 -4.02 -6.69 13.79
N SER A 30 -3.14 -6.69 12.78
CA SER A 30 -2.89 -7.86 11.93
C SER A 30 -2.45 -9.07 12.76
N ASN A 31 -1.51 -8.85 13.69
CA ASN A 31 -1.01 -9.91 14.56
C ASN A 31 -2.07 -10.35 15.60
N TYR A 32 -2.81 -9.41 16.19
CA TYR A 32 -3.81 -9.71 17.23
C TYR A 32 -5.04 -10.42 16.68
N PHE A 33 -5.55 -9.99 15.52
CA PHE A 33 -6.71 -10.61 14.86
C PHE A 33 -6.35 -11.76 13.91
N ASN A 34 -5.06 -12.10 13.78
CA ASN A 34 -4.54 -13.11 12.84
C ASN A 34 -5.08 -12.90 11.41
N LEU A 35 -5.04 -11.65 10.95
CA LEU A 35 -5.54 -11.28 9.63
C LEU A 35 -4.66 -11.90 8.53
N ILE A 36 -5.30 -12.37 7.45
CA ILE A 36 -4.61 -12.87 6.24
C ILE A 36 -3.72 -11.78 5.63
N LEU A 37 -4.07 -10.51 5.83
CA LEU A 37 -3.32 -9.38 5.30
C LEU A 37 -2.09 -9.07 6.17
N PRO A 38 -0.90 -8.93 5.56
CA PRO A 38 0.28 -8.43 6.24
C PRO A 38 0.03 -7.09 6.94
N GLY A 39 0.68 -6.87 8.09
CA GLY A 39 0.57 -5.66 8.89
C GLY A 39 0.71 -4.35 8.09
N ASN A 40 1.62 -4.34 7.10
CA ASN A 40 1.84 -3.18 6.22
C ASN A 40 0.61 -2.81 5.38
N LEU A 41 -0.05 -3.80 4.79
CA LEU A 41 -1.27 -3.54 4.00
C LEU A 41 -2.42 -3.12 4.91
N THR A 42 -2.51 -3.71 6.11
CA THR A 42 -3.52 -3.35 7.11
C THR A 42 -3.34 -1.92 7.61
N GLY A 43 -2.10 -1.48 7.85
CA GLY A 43 -1.79 -0.09 8.24
C GLY A 43 -2.15 0.91 7.15
N LEU A 44 -1.87 0.58 5.89
CA LEU A 44 -2.26 1.39 4.74
C LEU A 44 -3.79 1.51 4.61
N LEU A 45 -4.52 0.39 4.75
CA LEU A 45 -5.99 0.39 4.74
C LEU A 45 -6.56 1.22 5.88
N LEU A 46 -5.96 1.13 7.07
CA LEU A 46 -6.41 1.88 8.24
C LEU A 46 -6.17 3.39 8.07
N LEU A 47 -5.01 3.79 7.52
CA LEU A 47 -4.76 5.17 7.13
C LEU A 47 -5.76 5.64 6.07
N PHE A 48 -6.03 4.82 5.04
CA PHE A 48 -7.00 5.12 4.00
C PHE A 48 -8.41 5.34 4.58
N LEU A 49 -8.87 4.46 5.46
CA LEU A 49 -10.15 4.60 6.15
C LEU A 49 -10.18 5.87 6.99
N ALA A 50 -9.12 6.19 7.73
CA ALA A 50 -9.04 7.42 8.51
C ALA A 50 -9.10 8.70 7.63
N LEU A 51 -8.58 8.65 6.40
CA LEU A 51 -8.73 9.71 5.41
C LEU A 51 -10.17 9.78 4.86
N VAL A 52 -10.78 8.65 4.54
CA VAL A 52 -12.17 8.55 4.04
C VAL A 52 -13.16 9.09 5.09
N PHE A 53 -13.00 8.70 6.35
CA PHE A 53 -13.80 9.19 7.47
C PHE A 53 -13.44 10.63 7.90
N ARG A 54 -12.47 11.28 7.23
CA ARG A 54 -11.95 12.62 7.55
C ARG A 54 -11.47 12.78 9.00
N ILE A 55 -11.10 11.69 9.65
CA ILE A 55 -10.44 11.70 10.96
C ILE A 55 -9.07 12.37 10.82
N ILE A 56 -8.38 12.05 9.72
CA ILE A 56 -7.10 12.65 9.33
C ILE A 56 -7.32 13.44 8.05
N ARG A 57 -6.85 14.69 8.03
CA ARG A 57 -6.90 15.51 6.81
C ARG A 57 -5.72 15.19 5.91
N LEU A 58 -5.96 15.15 4.60
CA LEU A 58 -4.93 14.89 3.59
C LEU A 58 -3.74 15.86 3.73
N ASP A 59 -4.00 17.13 4.09
CA ASP A 59 -2.98 18.16 4.23
C ASP A 59 -1.95 17.89 5.34
N GLN A 60 -2.27 17.00 6.29
CA GLN A 60 -1.37 16.61 7.39
C GLN A 60 -0.38 15.53 6.95
N VAL A 61 -0.80 14.61 6.08
CA VAL A 61 0.01 13.45 5.68
C VAL A 61 0.68 13.63 4.33
N GLU A 62 0.14 14.47 3.45
CA GLU A 62 0.61 14.63 2.08
C GLU A 62 2.07 15.08 1.99
N GLY A 63 2.49 16.03 2.84
CA GLY A 63 3.87 16.51 2.85
C GLY A 63 4.88 15.43 3.21
N ALA A 64 4.55 14.60 4.21
CA ALA A 64 5.37 13.47 4.61
C ALA A 64 5.39 12.39 3.53
N ALA A 65 4.21 11.99 3.04
CA ALA A 65 4.07 10.97 2.01
C ALA A 65 4.86 11.33 0.74
N ARG A 66 4.77 12.59 0.27
CA ARG A 66 5.58 13.08 -0.86
C ARG A 66 7.07 12.94 -0.58
N LEU A 67 7.55 13.32 0.60
CA LEU A 67 8.97 13.15 0.94
C LEU A 67 9.42 11.68 0.95
N LEU A 68 8.62 10.74 1.46
CA LEU A 68 8.95 9.31 1.38
C LEU A 68 8.97 8.82 -0.08
N LEU A 69 7.99 9.24 -0.89
CA LEU A 69 7.88 8.85 -2.29
C LEU A 69 9.03 9.44 -3.14
N ASP A 70 9.38 10.70 -2.93
CA ASP A 70 10.48 11.38 -3.61
C ASP A 70 11.84 10.73 -3.27
N ASN A 71 11.98 10.20 -2.05
CA ASN A 71 13.18 9.49 -1.59
C ASN A 71 13.04 7.96 -1.64
N MET A 72 12.03 7.42 -2.34
CA MET A 72 11.73 5.99 -2.31
C MET A 72 12.91 5.14 -2.79
N MET A 73 13.67 5.63 -3.77
CA MET A 73 14.87 4.95 -4.26
C MET A 73 15.92 4.76 -3.16
N VAL A 74 16.14 5.78 -2.31
CA VAL A 74 17.06 5.70 -1.17
C VAL A 74 16.54 4.73 -0.12
N LEU A 75 15.23 4.72 0.15
CA LEU A 75 14.60 3.80 1.10
C LEU A 75 14.62 2.34 0.64
N PHE A 76 14.70 2.09 -0.67
CA PHE A 76 14.82 0.73 -1.21
C PHE A 76 16.23 0.14 -1.06
N ILE A 77 17.27 0.96 -0.94
CA ILE A 77 18.64 0.47 -0.76
C ILE A 77 18.75 -0.45 0.47
N PRO A 78 18.38 -0.03 1.70
CA PRO A 78 18.47 -0.90 2.88
C PRO A 78 17.54 -2.12 2.77
N LEU A 79 16.35 -1.96 2.17
CA LEU A 79 15.43 -3.06 1.94
C LEU A 79 16.06 -4.15 1.05
N ASN A 80 16.71 -3.75 -0.04
CA ASN A 80 17.31 -4.65 -1.02
C ASN A 80 18.60 -5.30 -0.51
N ILE A 81 19.41 -4.60 0.30
CA ILE A 81 20.63 -5.19 0.89
C ILE A 81 20.27 -6.40 1.77
N GLY A 82 19.14 -6.35 2.50
CA GLY A 82 18.63 -7.50 3.25
C GLY A 82 18.22 -8.68 2.36
N LEU A 83 17.87 -8.46 1.09
CA LEU A 83 17.61 -9.55 0.15
C LEU A 83 18.90 -10.24 -0.31
N VAL A 84 20.02 -9.51 -0.38
CA VAL A 84 21.31 -10.08 -0.80
C VAL A 84 21.77 -11.17 0.17
N THR A 85 21.44 -11.08 1.46
CA THR A 85 21.81 -12.10 2.45
C THR A 85 21.10 -13.44 2.23
N ILE A 86 19.92 -13.44 1.60
CA ILE A 86 19.17 -14.66 1.25
C ILE A 86 19.33 -15.06 -0.23
N MET A 87 20.17 -14.33 -0.99
CA MET A 87 20.38 -14.56 -2.43
C MET A 87 20.80 -16.00 -2.78
N PRO A 88 21.62 -16.71 -1.98
CA PRO A 88 21.94 -18.12 -2.27
C PRO A 88 20.69 -19.00 -2.27
N ARG A 89 19.78 -18.82 -1.31
CA ARG A 89 18.53 -19.59 -1.23
C ARG A 89 17.58 -19.24 -2.36
N ILE A 90 17.55 -17.97 -2.77
CA ILE A 90 16.76 -17.53 -3.92
C ILE A 90 17.25 -18.24 -5.17
N ARG A 91 18.58 -18.36 -5.39
CA ARG A 91 19.17 -19.01 -6.58
C ARG A 91 18.71 -20.46 -6.76
N ASP A 92 18.63 -21.22 -5.67
CA ASP A 92 18.19 -22.62 -5.71
C ASP A 92 16.70 -22.76 -6.11
N GLU A 93 15.88 -21.77 -5.77
CA GLU A 93 14.42 -21.78 -5.96
C GLU A 93 13.96 -20.81 -7.08
N LEU A 94 14.89 -20.25 -7.87
CA LEU A 94 14.60 -19.20 -8.86
C LEU A 94 13.50 -19.60 -9.84
N LEU A 95 13.53 -20.84 -10.31
CA LEU A 95 12.51 -21.36 -11.22
C LEU A 95 11.12 -21.39 -10.57
N ALA A 96 11.02 -21.86 -9.32
CA ALA A 96 9.75 -21.90 -8.59
C ALA A 96 9.22 -20.48 -8.31
N ILE A 97 10.09 -19.53 -7.97
CA ILE A 97 9.74 -18.12 -7.74
C ILE A 97 9.18 -17.48 -9.03
N ILE A 98 9.88 -17.63 -10.16
CA ILE A 98 9.45 -17.03 -11.43
C ILE A 98 8.11 -17.63 -11.88
N ILE A 99 7.97 -18.96 -11.81
CA ILE A 99 6.73 -19.64 -12.21
C ILE A 99 5.57 -19.20 -11.31
N SER A 100 5.75 -19.16 -9.99
CA SER A 100 4.69 -18.73 -9.07
C SER A 100 4.31 -17.25 -9.24
N LEU A 101 5.28 -16.37 -9.52
CA LEU A 101 5.05 -14.95 -9.80
C LEU A 101 4.22 -14.76 -11.09
N LEU A 102 4.62 -15.42 -12.18
CA LEU A 102 3.89 -15.34 -13.45
C LEU A 102 2.50 -15.97 -13.33
N ALA A 103 2.41 -17.14 -12.70
CA ALA A 103 1.14 -17.82 -12.50
C ALA A 103 0.16 -16.98 -11.68
N SER A 104 0.60 -16.43 -10.54
CA SER A 104 -0.25 -15.55 -9.71
C SER A 104 -0.69 -14.31 -10.46
N THR A 105 0.20 -13.67 -11.23
CA THR A 105 -0.13 -12.49 -12.04
C THR A 105 -1.18 -12.83 -13.10
N VAL A 106 -1.02 -13.93 -13.82
CA VAL A 106 -2.00 -14.39 -14.84
C VAL A 106 -3.34 -14.72 -14.18
N ILE A 107 -3.33 -15.45 -13.06
CA ILE A 107 -4.57 -15.79 -12.32
C ILE A 107 -5.29 -14.51 -11.89
N VAL A 108 -4.60 -13.54 -11.29
CA VAL A 108 -5.19 -12.27 -10.87
C VAL A 108 -5.76 -11.51 -12.07
N MET A 109 -5.07 -11.46 -13.20
CA MET A 109 -5.57 -10.83 -14.42
C MET A 109 -6.86 -11.51 -14.94
N VAL A 110 -6.88 -12.85 -15.01
CA VAL A 110 -8.05 -13.61 -15.48
C VAL A 110 -9.24 -13.43 -14.54
N VAL A 111 -9.02 -13.51 -13.22
CA VAL A 111 -10.07 -13.31 -12.23
C VAL A 111 -10.62 -11.90 -12.31
N THR A 112 -9.74 -10.89 -12.35
CA THR A 112 -10.14 -9.48 -12.51
C THR A 112 -10.96 -9.27 -13.79
N ALA A 113 -10.49 -9.82 -14.92
CA ALA A 113 -11.19 -9.73 -16.20
C ALA A 113 -12.60 -10.35 -16.14
N LYS A 114 -12.74 -11.55 -15.55
CA LYS A 114 -14.05 -12.21 -15.38
C LYS A 114 -14.97 -11.45 -14.42
N VAL A 115 -14.44 -10.89 -13.35
CA VAL A 115 -15.22 -10.08 -12.40
C VAL A 115 -15.76 -8.83 -13.10
N VAL A 116 -14.92 -8.12 -13.85
CA VAL A 116 -15.32 -6.95 -14.63
C VAL A 116 -16.34 -7.32 -15.70
N GLU A 117 -16.11 -8.39 -16.47
CA GLU A 117 -17.05 -8.87 -17.48
C GLU A 117 -18.43 -9.19 -16.87
N LYS A 118 -18.45 -9.83 -15.69
CA LYS A 118 -19.69 -10.13 -14.96
C LYS A 118 -20.40 -8.87 -14.47
N MET A 119 -19.66 -7.87 -14.01
CA MET A 119 -20.23 -6.58 -13.60
C MET A 119 -20.83 -5.82 -14.79
N GLU A 120 -20.16 -5.82 -15.93
CA GLU A 120 -20.63 -5.18 -17.16
C GLU A 120 -21.85 -5.91 -17.76
N ARG A 121 -21.84 -7.26 -17.79
CA ARG A 121 -23.01 -8.05 -18.22
C ARG A 121 -24.23 -7.84 -17.32
N ARG A 122 -24.03 -7.60 -16.02
CA ARG A 122 -25.12 -7.24 -15.08
C ARG A 122 -25.66 -5.84 -15.34
N ARG A 123 -24.81 -4.87 -15.67
CA ARG A 123 -25.23 -3.52 -16.09
C ARG A 123 -26.00 -3.53 -17.41
N ALA A 124 -25.58 -4.34 -18.38
CA ALA A 124 -26.26 -4.45 -19.67
C ALA A 124 -27.68 -5.02 -19.56
N ASN A 125 -27.90 -6.03 -18.71
CA ASN A 125 -29.24 -6.63 -18.52
C ASN A 125 -30.25 -5.71 -17.80
N VAL A 126 -29.79 -4.71 -17.04
CA VAL A 126 -30.68 -3.74 -16.37
C VAL A 126 -31.19 -2.66 -17.33
N LYS A 127 -30.52 -2.43 -18.47
CA LYS A 127 -30.82 -1.34 -19.40
C LYS A 127 -31.88 -1.65 -20.47
N TYR A 128 -32.42 -2.88 -20.50
CA TYR A 128 -33.47 -3.32 -21.45
C TYR A 128 -34.84 -3.59 -20.78
N THR A 129 -35.00 -3.27 -19.49
CA THR A 129 -36.27 -3.30 -18.75
C THR A 129 -36.67 -1.87 -18.35
N SER A 130 -36.77 -0.97 -19.33
CA SER A 130 -37.48 0.31 -19.22
C SER A 130 -37.98 0.70 -20.60
#